data_AF-A0A8K0SUS7-F1
#
_entry.id   AF-A0A8K0SUS7-F1
#
_cell.length_a   1.000
_cell.length_b   1.000
_cell.length_c   1.000
_cell.angle_alpha   90.00
_cell.angle_beta   90.00
_cell.angle_gamma   90.00
#
_symmetry.space_group_name_H-M   'P 1'
#
loop_
_entity.id
_entity.type
_entity.pdbx_description
1 polymer ?
#
loop_
_entity_poly.entity_id
_entity_poly.type
_entity_poly.pdbx_seq_one_letter_code
_entity_poly.pdbx_strand_id
1 'polypeptide(L)'
;MKLSTIIFTALAVVPGVLAVDEMVDAIIYWEEPLPPKEVMQAARDRIRSNGGDITHEYSIIHGFAVHAPKGALKGVQAWSDESSHRMIVEEDEGISINS
;
A
#
# COMPACT_ATOMS: atom_id res chain seq x y z
N MET A 1 -19.17 -1.91 59.07
CA MET A 1 -19.69 -2.64 57.90
C MET A 1 -19.44 -1.80 56.66
N LYS A 2 -18.87 -2.42 55.63
CA LYS A 2 -18.42 -1.82 54.36
C LYS A 2 -19.63 -1.43 53.51
N LEU A 3 -19.78 -0.15 53.15
CA LEU A 3 -20.60 0.26 52.00
C LEU A 3 -19.65 0.55 50.84
N SER A 4 -19.28 -0.54 50.19
CA SER A 4 -18.51 -0.57 48.97
C SER A 4 -19.42 -0.25 47.78
N THR A 5 -18.88 0.52 46.83
CA THR A 5 -19.21 0.48 45.38
C THR A 5 -20.55 1.16 45.03
N ILE A 6 -20.75 1.96 43.97
CA ILE A 6 -20.30 1.90 42.57
C ILE A 6 -20.47 3.33 42.00
N ILE A 7 -19.42 3.97 41.48
CA ILE A 7 -19.57 5.09 40.55
C ILE A 7 -19.30 4.53 39.15
N PHE A 8 -20.34 4.59 38.33
CA PHE A 8 -20.37 4.22 36.93
C PHE A 8 -19.34 5.04 36.14
N THR A 9 -18.22 4.42 35.75
CA THR A 9 -17.34 4.95 34.71
C THR A 9 -18.03 4.76 33.37
N ALA A 10 -18.68 5.82 32.87
CA ALA A 10 -19.15 5.86 31.50
C ALA A 10 -17.95 5.91 30.55
N LEU A 11 -17.63 4.77 29.94
CA LEU A 11 -16.62 4.66 28.89
C LEU A 11 -17.15 5.36 27.65
N ALA A 12 -16.66 6.58 27.39
CA ALA A 12 -16.97 7.31 26.17
C ALA A 12 -16.47 6.51 24.95
N VAL A 13 -17.39 6.01 24.14
CA VAL A 13 -17.07 5.42 22.83
C VAL A 13 -16.68 6.59 21.93
N VAL A 14 -15.38 6.79 21.74
CA VAL A 14 -14.87 7.66 20.67
C VAL A 14 -15.25 6.97 19.35
N PRO A 15 -16.01 7.62 18.46
CA PRO A 15 -16.19 7.09 17.12
C PRO A 15 -14.82 7.13 16.44
N GLY A 16 -14.22 5.96 16.27
CA GLY A 16 -13.04 5.79 15.44
C GLY A 16 -13.44 6.13 14.01
N VAL A 17 -13.05 7.31 13.54
CA VAL A 17 -12.96 7.57 12.11
C VAL A 17 -11.94 6.56 11.59
N LEU A 18 -12.42 5.49 10.98
CA LEU A 18 -11.57 4.63 10.18
C LEU A 18 -11.06 5.51 9.06
N ALA A 19 -9.78 5.87 9.11
CA ALA A 19 -9.12 6.53 8.01
C ALA A 19 -9.27 5.61 6.79
N VAL A 20 -10.11 6.02 5.84
CA VAL A 20 -10.15 5.38 4.53
C VAL A 20 -8.78 5.63 3.92
N ASP A 21 -8.08 4.55 3.60
CA ASP A 21 -6.75 4.62 3.03
C ASP A 21 -6.84 5.32 1.67
N GLU A 22 -5.99 6.32 1.46
CA GLU A 22 -6.02 7.17 0.28
C GLU A 22 -5.62 6.32 -0.94
N MET A 23 -6.47 6.31 -1.97
CA MET A 23 -6.16 5.68 -3.24
C MET A 23 -5.23 6.59 -4.04
N VAL A 24 -4.11 6.04 -4.50
CA VAL A 24 -3.14 6.77 -5.32
C VAL A 24 -2.74 5.97 -6.55
N ASP A 25 -2.36 6.71 -7.57
CA ASP A 25 -1.70 6.17 -8.74
C ASP A 25 -0.20 6.05 -8.44
N ALA A 26 0.39 4.91 -8.77
CA ALA A 26 1.81 4.65 -8.57
C ALA A 26 2.37 3.75 -9.67
N ILE A 27 3.68 3.81 -9.88
CA ILE A 27 4.43 2.93 -10.76
C ILE A 27 5.31 2.04 -9.90
N ILE A 28 5.19 0.73 -10.10
CA ILE A 28 6.03 -0.28 -9.46
C ILE A 28 6.95 -0.88 -10.51
N TYR A 29 8.26 -0.84 -10.27
CA TYR A 29 9.26 -1.40 -11.18
C TYR A 29 10.44 -2.02 -10.42
N TRP A 30 11.30 -2.74 -11.15
CA TRP A 30 12.46 -3.41 -10.58
C TRP A 30 13.74 -2.96 -11.26
N GLU A 31 14.79 -2.76 -10.46
CA GLU A 31 16.15 -2.59 -10.98
C GLU A 31 16.78 -3.95 -11.30
N GLU A 32 17.77 -3.94 -12.19
CA GLU A 32 18.55 -5.15 -12.46
C GLU A 32 19.41 -5.56 -11.25
N PRO A 33 19.56 -6.87 -10.97
CA PRO A 33 18.99 -8.00 -11.72
C PRO A 33 17.48 -8.17 -11.51
N LEU A 34 16.76 -8.50 -12.58
CA LEU A 34 15.31 -8.69 -12.50
C LEU A 34 14.95 -9.90 -11.63
N PRO A 35 13.91 -9.78 -10.78
CA PRO A 35 13.42 -10.92 -10.03
C PRO A 35 12.82 -12.00 -10.96
N PRO A 36 12.74 -13.25 -10.49
CA PRO A 36 11.98 -14.30 -11.18
C PRO A 36 10.54 -13.86 -11.45
N LYS A 37 9.97 -14.36 -12.55
CA LYS A 37 8.61 -13.99 -12.99
C LYS A 37 7.55 -14.25 -11.91
N GLU A 38 7.76 -15.27 -11.08
CA GLU A 38 6.90 -15.65 -9.97
C GLU A 38 6.83 -14.56 -8.90
N VAL A 39 7.94 -13.87 -8.63
CA VAL A 39 8.02 -12.75 -7.67
C VAL A 39 7.25 -11.55 -8.23
N MET A 40 7.44 -11.25 -9.52
CA MET A 40 6.69 -10.16 -10.18
C MET A 40 5.18 -10.47 -10.21
N GLN A 41 4.79 -11.73 -10.41
CA GLN A 41 3.40 -12.17 -10.30
C GLN A 41 2.86 -12.02 -8.88
N ALA A 42 3.63 -12.46 -7.87
CA ALA A 42 3.24 -12.33 -6.48
C ALA A 42 3.02 -10.86 -6.06
N ALA A 43 3.85 -9.93 -6.56
CA ALA A 43 3.66 -8.50 -6.32
C ALA A 43 2.31 -8.00 -6.87
N ARG A 44 1.96 -8.40 -8.10
CA ARG A 44 0.67 -8.06 -8.73
C ARG A 44 -0.51 -8.62 -7.95
N ASP A 45 -0.43 -9.89 -7.55
CA ASP A 45 -1.50 -10.54 -6.79
C ASP A 45 -1.65 -9.91 -5.42
N ARG A 46 -0.53 -9.47 -4.80
CA ARG A 46 -0.57 -8.76 -3.52
C ARG A 46 -1.25 -7.40 -3.67
N ILE A 47 -0.97 -6.62 -4.70
CA ILE A 47 -1.68 -5.36 -4.97
C ILE A 47 -3.18 -5.60 -5.13
N ARG A 48 -3.58 -6.58 -5.95
CA ARG A 48 -5.00 -6.94 -6.14
C ARG A 48 -5.68 -7.39 -4.85
N SER A 49 -4.99 -8.21 -4.05
CA SER A 49 -5.52 -8.71 -2.78
C SER A 49 -5.74 -7.62 -1.73
N ASN A 50 -4.99 -6.51 -1.82
CA ASN A 50 -5.11 -5.36 -0.92
C ASN A 50 -6.02 -4.26 -1.50
N GLY A 51 -6.82 -4.55 -2.53
CA GLY A 51 -7.80 -3.60 -3.07
C GLY A 51 -7.23 -2.58 -4.06
N GLY A 52 -6.06 -2.84 -4.64
CA GLY A 52 -5.53 -2.06 -5.75
C GLY A 52 -5.76 -2.72 -7.11
N ASP A 53 -5.78 -1.91 -8.16
CA ASP A 53 -5.92 -2.35 -9.54
C ASP A 53 -4.65 -2.06 -10.34
N ILE A 54 -4.37 -2.90 -11.34
CA ILE A 54 -3.26 -2.69 -12.27
C ILE A 54 -3.80 -1.97 -13.50
N THR A 55 -3.31 -0.76 -13.73
CA THR A 55 -3.81 0.13 -14.78
C THR A 55 -3.00 -0.01 -16.08
N HIS A 56 -1.72 -0.34 -15.97
CA HIS A 56 -0.85 -0.52 -17.13
C HIS A 56 0.31 -1.47 -16.83
N GLU A 57 0.79 -2.22 -17.83
CA GLU A 57 1.97 -3.08 -17.71
C GLU A 57 3.08 -2.56 -18.64
N TYR A 58 4.28 -2.38 -18.10
CA TYR A 58 5.43 -1.88 -18.83
C TYR A 58 6.44 -3.01 -19.10
N SER A 59 6.74 -3.24 -20.38
CA SER A 59 7.75 -4.21 -20.81
C SER A 59 9.18 -3.69 -20.74
N ILE A 60 9.39 -2.36 -20.81
CA ILE A 60 10.72 -1.74 -20.87
C ILE A 60 11.35 -1.60 -19.47
N ILE A 61 10.59 -1.04 -18.52
CA ILE A 61 11.04 -0.88 -17.12
C ILE A 61 10.73 -2.11 -16.26
N HIS A 62 10.24 -3.18 -16.89
CA HIS A 62 9.80 -4.41 -16.22
C HIS A 62 8.85 -4.16 -15.05
N GLY A 63 7.95 -3.19 -15.19
CA GLY A 63 7.09 -2.69 -14.12
C GLY A 63 5.62 -2.66 -14.49
N PHE A 64 4.79 -2.10 -13.62
CA PHE A 64 3.38 -1.85 -13.88
C PHE A 64 2.88 -0.64 -13.11
N ALA A 65 1.93 0.08 -13.70
CA ALA A 65 1.18 1.13 -13.03
C ALA A 65 0.01 0.53 -12.23
N VAL A 66 -0.26 1.11 -11.08
CA VAL A 66 -1.32 0.68 -10.16
C VAL A 66 -2.14 1.87 -9.69
N HIS A 67 -3.41 1.61 -9.43
CA HIS A 67 -4.28 2.47 -8.65
C HIS A 67 -4.60 1.73 -7.35
N ALA A 68 -3.94 2.08 -6.24
CA ALA A 68 -3.99 1.28 -5.03
C ALA A 68 -4.02 2.13 -3.74
N PRO A 69 -4.54 1.57 -2.62
CA PRO A 69 -4.44 2.23 -1.33
C PRO A 69 -2.97 2.44 -0.91
N LYS A 70 -2.64 3.59 -0.30
CA LYS A 70 -1.26 3.86 0.18
C LYS A 70 -0.71 2.78 1.10
N GLY A 71 -1.55 2.18 1.95
CA GLY A 71 -1.21 1.05 2.80
C GLY A 71 -0.88 -0.23 2.01
N ALA A 72 -1.56 -0.47 0.89
CA ALA A 72 -1.25 -1.59 0.00
C ALA A 72 0.14 -1.44 -0.62
N LEU A 73 0.49 -0.23 -1.07
CA LEU A 73 1.81 0.08 -1.63
C LEU A 73 2.93 -0.12 -0.59
N LYS A 74 2.73 0.39 0.63
CA LYS A 74 3.67 0.18 1.76
C LYS A 74 3.83 -1.30 2.10
N GLY A 75 2.73 -2.06 2.10
CA GLY A 75 2.76 -3.49 2.38
C GLY A 75 3.53 -4.28 1.32
N VAL A 76 3.40 -3.90 0.05
CA VAL A 76 4.15 -4.50 -1.05
C VAL A 76 5.63 -4.12 -0.99
N GLN A 77 5.95 -2.86 -0.70
CA GLN A 77 7.34 -2.42 -0.52
C GLN A 77 8.05 -3.16 0.62
N ALA A 78 7.42 -3.24 1.79
CA ALA A 78 7.97 -3.97 2.94
C ALA A 78 8.19 -5.46 2.63
N TRP A 79 7.29 -6.08 1.85
CA TRP A 79 7.47 -7.45 1.39
C TRP A 79 8.65 -7.60 0.42
N SER A 80 8.85 -6.63 -0.47
CA SER A 80 9.95 -6.70 -1.43
C SER A 80 11.31 -6.47 -0.80
N ASP A 81 11.42 -5.70 0.29
CA ASP A 81 12.69 -5.51 1.01
C ASP A 81 13.26 -6.85 1.55
N GLU A 82 12.40 -7.86 1.76
CA GLU A 82 12.81 -9.21 2.12
C GLU A 82 13.27 -10.05 0.93
N SER A 83 12.80 -9.71 -0.28
CA SER A 83 13.22 -10.36 -1.51
C SER A 83 14.51 -9.70 -2.01
N SER A 84 15.52 -10.48 -2.41
CA SER A 84 16.85 -9.96 -2.76
C SER A 84 16.91 -9.06 -4.02
N HIS A 85 15.76 -8.59 -4.52
CA HIS A 85 15.62 -7.74 -5.70
C HIS A 85 14.99 -6.41 -5.28
N ARG A 86 15.62 -5.31 -5.69
CA ARG A 86 15.16 -3.97 -5.34
C ARG A 86 13.93 -3.61 -6.17
N MET A 87 12.77 -3.63 -5.54
CA MET A 87 11.54 -3.07 -6.10
C MET A 87 11.40 -1.62 -5.69
N ILE A 88 11.03 -0.79 -6.64
CA ILE A 88 10.82 0.64 -6.45
C ILE A 88 9.33 0.92 -6.64
N VAL A 89 8.78 1.74 -5.74
CA VAL A 89 7.41 2.23 -5.78
C VAL A 89 7.49 3.75 -5.86
N GLU A 90 7.01 4.32 -6.97
CA GLU A 90 6.95 5.77 -7.19
C GLU A 90 5.47 6.19 -7.29
N GLU A 91 5.02 7.07 -6.40
CA GLU A 91 3.69 7.70 -6.49
C GLU A 91 3.66 8.64 -7.70
N ASP A 92 2.60 8.60 -8.49
CA ASP A 92 2.45 9.45 -9.68
C ASP A 92 2.10 10.88 -9.22
N GLU A 93 3.05 11.80 -9.37
CA GLU A 93 2.85 13.20 -9.03
C GLU A 93 2.42 14.00 -10.27
N GLY A 94 1.29 14.69 -10.16
CA GLY A 94 0.81 15.59 -11.20
C GLY A 94 1.78 16.75 -11.42
N ILE A 95 2.44 16.78 -12.58
CA ILE A 95 3.33 17.90 -12.96
C ILE A 95 2.47 19.14 -13.25
N SER A 96 2.63 20.20 -12.45
CA SER A 96 2.04 21.51 -12.72
C SER A 96 3.02 22.39 -13.51
N ILE A 97 2.60 22.87 -14.68
CA ILE A 97 3.30 23.94 -15.40
C ILE A 97 2.69 25.29 -15.00
N ASN A 98 3.42 26.08 -14.21
CA ASN A 98 3.04 27.47 -13.98
C ASN A 98 3.23 28.25 -15.29
N SER A 99 2.15 28.81 -15.83
CA SER A 99 2.16 29.70 -17.01
C SER A 99 2.54 31.13 -16.62
#